data_AF-A0A662LVM1-F1
#
_entry.id   AF-A0A662LVM1-F1
#
_cell.length_a   1.000
_cell.length_b   1.000
_cell.length_c   1.000
_cell.angle_alpha   90.00
_cell.angle_beta   90.00
_cell.angle_gamma   90.00
#
_symmetry.space_group_name_H-M   'P 1'
#
loop_
_entity.id
_entity.type
_entity.pdbx_description
1 polymer ?
#
loop_
_entity_poly.entity_id
_entity_poly.type
_entity_poly.pdbx_seq_one_letter_code
_entity_poly.pdbx_strand_id
1 'polypeptide(L)'
;MKTWEYIVRRLLLLIPVLLGVTVITFVVSHVIPADPAMAFAGGPKAQPETIARIRAELHLDKPLIIQYFYYLNDLIHFNLGKSYLENRPVTECISQYFPATFELTIFAMLITVPLGIVGGIISAIKRDKPIDHVTRFIAIVGYSLP
;
A
#
# COMPACT_ATOMS: atom_id res chain seq x y z
N MET A 1 -20.38 10.99 -22.61
CA MET A 1 -18.97 10.54 -22.52
C MET A 1 -18.95 9.08 -22.93
N LYS A 2 -18.19 8.71 -23.95
CA LYS A 2 -18.09 7.29 -24.33
C LYS A 2 -17.38 6.54 -23.20
N THR A 3 -17.80 5.31 -22.91
CA THR A 3 -17.25 4.50 -21.80
C THR A 3 -15.72 4.39 -21.86
N TRP A 4 -15.16 4.36 -23.08
CA TRP A 4 -13.71 4.38 -23.34
C TRP A 4 -13.00 5.66 -22.88
N GLU A 5 -13.57 6.84 -23.14
CA GLU A 5 -12.99 8.13 -22.72
C GLU A 5 -12.88 8.20 -21.19
N TYR A 6 -13.87 7.66 -20.49
CA TYR A 6 -13.86 7.57 -19.03
C TYR A 6 -12.77 6.64 -18.51
N ILE A 7 -12.60 5.46 -19.11
CA ILE A 7 -11.55 4.49 -18.74
C ILE A 7 -10.16 5.11 -18.95
N VAL A 8 -9.90 5.70 -20.13
CA VAL A 8 -8.61 6.33 -20.42
C VAL A 8 -8.32 7.47 -19.45
N ARG A 9 -9.30 8.34 -19.18
CA ARG A 9 -9.14 9.42 -18.21
C ARG A 9 -8.81 8.90 -16.81
N ARG A 10 -9.45 7.81 -16.35
CA ARG A 10 -9.12 7.19 -15.06
C ARG A 10 -7.71 6.59 -15.04
N LEU A 11 -7.30 5.91 -16.11
CA LEU A 11 -5.96 5.35 -16.23
C LEU A 11 -4.89 6.43 -16.21
N LEU A 12 -5.14 7.57 -16.86
CA LEU A 12 -4.23 8.73 -16.81
C LEU A 12 -4.17 9.36 -15.41
N LEU A 13 -5.29 9.44 -14.70
CA LEU A 13 -5.34 9.94 -13.33
C LEU A 13 -4.65 8.98 -12.32
N LEU A 14 -4.49 7.70 -12.64
CA LEU A 14 -3.75 6.76 -11.79
C LEU A 14 -2.25 7.08 -11.75
N ILE A 15 -1.66 7.58 -12.84
CA ILE A 15 -0.23 7.87 -12.93
C ILE A 15 0.22 8.86 -11.83
N PRO A 16 -0.38 10.07 -11.68
CA PRO A 16 0.03 10.99 -10.62
C PRO A 16 -0.26 10.46 -9.22
N VAL A 17 -1.30 9.63 -9.05
CA VAL A 17 -1.60 8.98 -7.76
C VAL A 17 -0.50 7.98 -7.40
N LEU A 18 -0.11 7.11 -8.34
CA LEU A 18 0.97 6.15 -8.13
C LEU A 18 2.30 6.85 -7.85
N LEU A 19 2.63 7.90 -8.60
CA LEU A 19 3.80 8.73 -8.31
C LEU A 19 3.74 9.32 -6.91
N GLY A 20 2.61 9.91 -6.51
CA GLY A 20 2.42 10.44 -5.16
C GLY A 20 2.64 9.36 -4.08
N VAL A 21 2.06 8.18 -4.26
CA VAL A 21 2.23 7.05 -3.33
C VAL A 21 3.71 6.62 -3.27
N THR A 22 4.38 6.44 -4.41
CA THR A 22 5.80 6.02 -4.43
C THR A 22 6.73 7.05 -3.78
N VAL A 23 6.47 8.35 -3.94
CA VAL A 23 7.22 9.41 -3.25
C VAL A 23 7.00 9.31 -1.75
N ILE A 24 5.75 9.19 -1.31
CA ILE A 24 5.44 9.08 0.12
C ILE A 24 6.10 7.83 0.72
N THR A 25 5.99 6.67 0.08
CA THR A 25 6.60 5.43 0.57
C THR A 25 8.12 5.52 0.60
N PHE A 26 8.73 6.16 -0.41
CA PHE A 26 10.18 6.39 -0.45
C PHE A 26 10.63 7.33 0.68
N VAL A 27 9.91 8.43 0.94
CA VAL A 27 10.24 9.34 2.04
C VAL A 27 10.09 8.62 3.38
N VAL A 28 8.99 7.90 3.59
CA VAL A 28 8.76 7.15 4.83
C VAL A 28 9.86 6.11 5.05
N SER A 29 10.30 5.40 4.02
CA SER A 29 11.38 4.41 4.15
C SER A 29 12.73 5.04 4.51
N HIS A 30 12.98 6.30 4.11
CA HIS A 30 14.22 7.03 4.45
C HIS A 30 14.16 7.76 5.80
N VAL A 31 12.96 8.06 6.30
CA VAL A 31 12.76 8.72 7.61
C VAL A 31 12.86 7.71 8.76
N ILE A 32 12.48 6.45 8.52
CA ILE A 32 12.62 5.40 9.53
C ILE A 32 14.12 5.21 9.83
N PRO A 33 14.55 5.30 11.11
CA PRO A 33 15.96 5.26 11.50
C PRO A 33 16.55 3.84 11.46
N ALA A 34 16.33 3.13 10.35
CA ALA A 34 16.96 1.86 10.04
C ALA A 34 17.91 2.10 8.87
N ASP A 35 19.22 1.98 9.09
CA ASP A 35 20.16 2.00 7.97
C ASP A 35 19.90 0.75 7.12
N PRO A 36 19.42 0.89 5.87
CA PRO A 36 19.04 -0.25 5.06
C PRO A 36 20.24 -1.16 4.77
N ALA A 37 21.46 -0.60 4.68
CA ALA A 37 22.68 -1.36 4.50
C ALA A 37 23.03 -2.17 5.75
N MET A 38 22.84 -1.61 6.95
CA MET A 38 23.04 -2.37 8.20
C MET A 38 21.96 -3.45 8.39
N ALA A 39 20.71 -3.17 8.02
CA ALA A 39 19.64 -4.15 8.08
C ALA A 39 19.94 -5.34 7.16
N PHE A 40 20.35 -5.08 5.92
CA PHE A 40 20.77 -6.13 4.97
C PHE A 40 22.01 -6.91 5.42
N ALA A 41 22.96 -6.25 6.10
CA ALA A 41 24.20 -6.87 6.53
C ALA A 41 24.05 -7.81 7.75
N GLY A 42 22.85 -7.91 8.34
CA GLY A 42 22.58 -8.73 9.52
C GLY A 42 22.66 -7.98 10.85
N GLY A 43 22.54 -6.64 10.82
CA GLY A 43 22.49 -5.78 12.00
C GLY A 43 23.84 -5.17 12.39
N PRO A 44 23.95 -4.58 13.60
CA PRO A 44 25.11 -3.78 14.04
C PRO A 44 26.44 -4.55 14.13
N LYS A 45 26.41 -5.88 14.04
CA LYS A 45 27.59 -6.76 14.14
C LYS A 45 28.25 -7.05 12.79
N ALA A 46 27.70 -6.55 11.69
CA ALA A 46 28.26 -6.78 10.37
C ALA A 46 29.60 -6.04 10.18
N GLN A 47 30.50 -6.64 9.40
CA GLN A 47 31.79 -6.02 9.09
C GLN A 47 31.60 -4.68 8.34
N PRO A 48 32.33 -3.62 8.70
CA PRO A 48 32.20 -2.30 8.05
C PRO A 48 32.39 -2.35 6.53
N GLU A 49 33.29 -3.21 6.05
CA GLU A 49 33.54 -3.43 4.62
C GLU A 49 32.31 -4.01 3.90
N THR A 50 31.61 -4.95 4.54
CA THR A 50 30.38 -5.55 4.01
C THR A 50 29.25 -4.51 3.95
N ILE A 51 29.12 -3.67 4.97
CA ILE A 51 28.12 -2.58 4.99
C ILE A 51 28.40 -1.58 3.86
N ALA A 52 29.66 -1.17 3.66
CA ALA A 52 30.04 -0.25 2.60
C ALA A 52 29.78 -0.83 1.20
N ARG A 53 30.06 -2.13 1.00
CA ARG A 53 29.77 -2.82 -0.27
C ARG A 53 28.27 -2.87 -0.55
N ILE A 54 27.46 -3.27 0.44
CA ILE A 54 26.00 -3.32 0.32
C ILE A 54 25.44 -1.92 0.07
N ARG A 55 25.98 -0.88 0.72
CA ARG A 55 25.56 0.51 0.50
C ARG A 55 25.76 0.95 -0.95
N ALA A 56 26.89 0.58 -1.56
CA ALA A 56 27.15 0.85 -2.97
C ALA A 56 26.27 0.01 -3.91
N GLU A 57 26.05 -1.28 -3.59
CA GLU A 57 25.15 -2.17 -4.36
C GLU A 57 23.70 -1.68 -4.36
N LEU A 58 23.22 -1.11 -3.24
CA LEU A 58 21.87 -0.55 -3.11
C LEU A 58 21.76 0.91 -3.57
N HIS A 59 22.82 1.48 -4.15
CA HIS A 59 22.89 2.89 -4.57
C HIS A 59 22.62 3.92 -3.47
N LEU A 60 22.74 3.52 -2.20
CA LEU A 60 22.52 4.38 -1.03
C LEU A 60 23.62 5.43 -0.87
N ASP A 61 24.72 5.34 -1.63
CA ASP A 61 25.78 6.34 -1.76
C ASP A 61 25.42 7.51 -2.69
N LYS A 62 24.33 7.41 -3.46
CA LYS A 62 23.91 8.43 -4.42
C LYS A 62 23.02 9.50 -3.79
N PRO A 63 22.91 10.70 -4.39
CA PRO A 63 21.88 11.69 -4.02
C PRO A 63 20.46 11.09 -4.04
N LEU A 64 19.60 11.52 -3.10
CA LEU A 64 18.24 10.99 -2.92
C LEU A 64 17.40 10.98 -4.21
N ILE A 65 17.57 12.00 -5.06
CA ILE A 65 16.87 12.09 -6.35
C ILE A 65 17.23 10.91 -7.25
N ILE A 66 18.51 10.55 -7.31
CA ILE A 66 19.01 9.43 -8.13
C ILE A 66 18.53 8.10 -7.55
N GLN A 67 18.55 7.96 -6.22
CA GLN A 67 17.99 6.78 -5.54
C GLN A 67 16.50 6.57 -5.87
N TYR A 68 15.72 7.63 -5.90
CA TYR A 68 14.31 7.56 -6.28
C TYR A 68 14.12 7.14 -7.74
N PHE A 69 14.98 7.57 -8.67
CA PHE A 69 14.94 7.11 -10.05
C PHE A 69 15.27 5.62 -10.19
N TYR A 70 16.26 5.11 -9.45
CA TYR A 70 16.54 3.67 -9.41
C TYR A 70 15.34 2.89 -8.87
N TYR A 71 14.75 3.36 -7.77
CA TYR A 71 13.55 2.78 -7.19
C TYR A 71 12.38 2.74 -8.18
N LEU A 72 12.10 3.84 -8.88
CA LEU A 72 11.06 3.88 -9.91
C LEU A 72 11.36 2.93 -11.08
N ASN A 73 12.62 2.88 -11.53
CA ASN A 73 13.02 2.00 -12.61
C ASN A 73 12.81 0.52 -12.24
N ASP A 74 13.19 0.12 -11.03
CA ASP A 74 12.97 -1.22 -10.52
C ASP A 74 11.48 -1.56 -10.44
N LEU A 75 10.65 -0.65 -9.91
CA LEU A 75 9.20 -0.84 -9.84
C LEU A 75 8.55 -1.04 -11.20
N ILE A 76 8.94 -0.26 -12.21
CA ILE A 76 8.39 -0.36 -13.58
C ILE A 76 8.74 -1.71 -14.23
N HIS A 77 9.89 -2.29 -13.87
CA HIS A 77 10.31 -3.63 -14.31
C HIS A 77 9.81 -4.76 -13.40
N PHE A 78 8.87 -4.47 -12.50
CA PHE A 78 8.34 -5.42 -11.51
C PHE A 78 9.39 -6.00 -10.56
N ASN A 79 10.52 -5.31 -10.39
CA ASN A 79 11.53 -5.64 -9.41
C ASN A 79 11.20 -4.95 -8.08
N LEU A 80 10.60 -5.69 -7.15
CA LEU A 80 10.30 -5.18 -5.80
C LEU A 80 11.48 -5.29 -4.84
N GLY A 81 12.60 -5.89 -5.26
CA GLY A 81 13.75 -6.14 -4.42
C GLY A 81 13.53 -7.20 -3.33
N LYS A 82 14.34 -7.12 -2.28
CA LYS A 82 14.32 -8.03 -1.12
C LYS A 82 13.89 -7.29 0.14
N SER A 83 13.21 -8.01 1.03
CA SER A 83 12.86 -7.51 2.36
C SER A 83 14.13 -7.31 3.20
N TYR A 84 14.28 -6.12 3.78
CA TYR A 84 15.38 -5.79 4.71
C TYR A 84 15.38 -6.64 5.98
N LEU A 85 14.20 -7.12 6.40
CA LEU A 85 14.01 -7.87 7.65
C LEU A 85 14.18 -9.37 7.44
N GLU A 86 13.59 -9.89 6.36
CA GLU A 86 13.49 -11.33 6.12
C GLU A 86 14.51 -11.85 5.10
N ASN A 87 15.26 -10.93 4.47
CA ASN A 87 16.29 -11.21 3.47
C ASN A 87 15.84 -12.13 2.32
N ARG A 88 14.55 -12.08 1.97
CA ARG A 88 13.92 -12.82 0.87
C ARG A 88 13.19 -11.87 -0.09
N PRO A 89 12.91 -12.28 -1.34
CA PRO A 89 12.19 -11.44 -2.30
C PRO A 89 10.85 -10.94 -1.76
N VAL A 90 10.56 -9.65 -1.97
CA VAL A 90 9.30 -9.04 -1.51
C VAL A 90 8.08 -9.72 -2.16
N THR A 91 8.22 -10.19 -3.40
CA THR A 91 7.18 -10.95 -4.11
C THR A 91 6.80 -12.23 -3.37
N GLU A 92 7.75 -12.95 -2.78
CA GLU A 92 7.49 -14.14 -1.97
C GLU A 92 6.75 -13.79 -0.69
N CYS A 93 7.20 -12.73 0.02
CA CYS A 93 6.50 -12.22 1.19
C CYS A 93 5.04 -11.90 0.86
N ILE A 94 4.78 -11.14 -0.21
CA ILE A 94 3.42 -10.80 -0.63
C ILE A 94 2.62 -12.07 -0.93
N SER A 95 3.19 -13.01 -1.70
CA SER A 95 2.50 -14.26 -2.07
C SER A 95 2.11 -15.12 -0.87
N GLN A 96 2.86 -15.05 0.22
CA GLN A 96 2.57 -15.81 1.44
C GLN A 96 1.37 -15.25 2.20
N TYR A 97 1.24 -13.92 2.28
CA TYR A 97 0.20 -13.27 3.09
C TYR A 97 -1.04 -12.88 2.28
N PHE A 98 -0.88 -12.64 0.98
CA PHE A 98 -1.96 -12.21 0.09
C PHE A 98 -3.19 -13.14 0.09
N PRO A 99 -3.05 -14.49 0.06
CA PRO A 99 -4.22 -15.39 0.08
C PRO A 99 -5.10 -15.19 1.31
N ALA A 100 -4.51 -15.04 2.50
CA ALA A 100 -5.26 -14.84 3.74
C ALA A 100 -6.03 -13.51 3.72
N THR A 101 -5.41 -12.41 3.27
CA THR A 101 -6.08 -11.13 3.10
C THR A 101 -7.20 -11.23 2.08
N PHE A 102 -6.97 -11.93 0.98
CA PHE A 102 -7.94 -12.12 -0.09
C PHE A 102 -9.18 -12.89 0.40
N GLU A 103 -8.97 -14.01 1.11
CA GLU A 103 -10.03 -14.80 1.73
C GLU A 103 -10.84 -13.95 2.72
N LEU A 104 -10.18 -13.28 3.67
CA LEU A 104 -10.83 -12.41 4.64
C LEU A 104 -11.65 -11.31 3.97
N THR A 105 -11.10 -10.68 2.93
CA THR A 105 -11.77 -9.60 2.20
C THR A 105 -13.00 -10.11 1.47
N ILE A 106 -12.94 -11.29 0.85
CA ILE A 106 -14.11 -11.90 0.19
C ILE A 106 -15.21 -12.19 1.20
N PHE A 107 -14.90 -12.86 2.32
CA PHE A 107 -15.91 -13.17 3.34
C PHE A 107 -16.51 -11.89 3.95
N ALA A 108 -15.67 -10.88 4.21
CA ALA A 108 -16.14 -9.58 4.68
C ALA A 108 -17.07 -8.93 3.65
N MET A 109 -16.73 -8.94 2.35
CA MET A 109 -17.59 -8.39 1.30
C MET A 109 -18.92 -9.12 1.18
N LEU A 110 -18.92 -10.45 1.27
CA LEU A 110 -20.15 -11.26 1.23
C LEU A 110 -21.14 -10.92 2.34
N ILE A 111 -20.65 -10.49 3.50
CA ILE A 111 -21.50 -10.08 4.62
C ILE A 111 -21.86 -8.59 4.52
N THR A 112 -20.86 -7.74 4.30
CA THR A 112 -21.01 -6.28 4.36
C THR A 112 -21.79 -5.72 3.19
N VAL A 113 -21.63 -6.25 1.96
CA VAL A 113 -22.32 -5.72 0.77
C VAL A 113 -23.84 -5.92 0.88
N PRO A 114 -24.38 -7.12 1.16
CA PRO A 114 -25.82 -7.29 1.30
C PRO A 114 -26.39 -6.48 2.46
N LEU A 115 -25.74 -6.49 3.62
CA LEU A 115 -26.19 -5.72 4.79
C LEU A 115 -26.16 -4.21 4.52
N GLY A 116 -25.12 -3.71 3.85
CA GLY A 116 -24.98 -2.32 3.47
C GLY A 116 -26.06 -1.89 2.47
N ILE A 117 -26.36 -2.73 1.47
CA ILE A 117 -27.43 -2.46 0.50
C ILE A 117 -28.79 -2.44 1.20
N VAL A 118 -29.11 -3.46 2.01
CA VAL A 118 -30.40 -3.54 2.72
C VAL A 118 -30.55 -2.37 3.70
N GLY A 119 -29.52 -2.07 4.50
CA GLY A 119 -29.51 -0.95 5.42
C GLY A 119 -29.67 0.39 4.69
N GLY A 120 -28.98 0.58 3.57
CA GLY A 120 -29.09 1.76 2.72
C GLY A 120 -30.49 1.94 2.14
N ILE A 121 -31.12 0.86 1.66
CA ILE A 121 -32.50 0.88 1.16
C ILE A 121 -33.49 1.25 2.28
N ILE A 122 -33.35 0.64 3.46
CA ILE A 122 -34.24 0.93 4.61
C ILE A 122 -34.11 2.40 5.05
N SER A 123 -32.89 2.92 5.14
CA SER A 123 -32.62 4.33 5.45
C SER A 123 -33.24 5.27 4.41
N ALA A 124 -33.14 4.93 3.12
CA ALA A 124 -33.74 5.72 2.04
C ALA A 124 -35.28 5.74 2.09
N ILE A 125 -35.93 4.59 2.35
CA ILE A 125 -37.40 4.49 2.44
C ILE A 125 -37.92 5.16 3.72
N LYS A 126 -37.21 5.02 4.83
CA LYS A 126 -37.59 5.57 6.14
C LYS A 126 -36.86 6.88 6.46
N ARG A 127 -36.62 7.69 5.45
CA ARG A 127 -35.93 8.98 5.56
C ARG A 127 -36.48 9.83 6.72
N ASP A 128 -35.57 10.42 7.50
CA ASP A 128 -35.85 11.32 8.63
C ASP A 128 -36.66 10.67 9.77
N LYS A 129 -36.71 9.32 9.82
CA LYS A 129 -37.27 8.55 10.93
C LYS A 129 -36.14 8.04 11.84
N PRO A 130 -36.45 7.61 13.08
CA PRO A 130 -35.43 7.11 14.01
C PRO A 130 -34.56 5.99 13.44
N ILE A 131 -35.15 5.12 12.60
CA ILE A 131 -34.43 4.01 11.94
C ILE A 131 -33.35 4.54 10.98
N ASP A 132 -33.63 5.60 10.22
CA ASP A 132 -32.65 6.24 9.33
C ASP A 132 -31.48 6.83 10.13
N HIS A 133 -31.79 7.57 11.21
CA HIS A 133 -30.76 8.15 12.07
C HIS A 133 -29.85 7.09 12.71
N VAL A 134 -30.42 5.97 13.20
CA VAL A 134 -29.63 4.87 13.78
C VAL A 134 -28.75 4.20 12.73
N THR A 135 -29.29 3.87 11.54
CA THR A 135 -28.51 3.25 10.47
C THR A 135 -27.38 4.15 9.98
N ARG A 136 -27.63 5.45 9.81
CA ARG A 136 -26.59 6.43 9.46
C ARG A 136 -25.53 6.58 10.54
N PHE A 137 -25.94 6.63 11.81
CA PHE A 137 -24.99 6.70 12.92
C PHE A 137 -24.07 5.48 12.93
N ILE A 138 -24.62 4.27 12.83
CA ILE A 138 -23.82 3.03 12.75
C ILE A 138 -22.87 3.05 11.55
N ALA A 139 -23.34 3.49 10.37
CA ALA A 139 -22.51 3.56 9.18
C ALA A 139 -21.35 4.56 9.33
N ILE A 140 -21.61 5.75 9.89
CA ILE A 140 -20.58 6.78 10.11
C ILE A 140 -19.56 6.31 11.13
N VAL A 141 -20.03 5.76 12.26
CA VAL A 141 -19.16 5.23 13.32
C VAL A 141 -18.33 4.07 12.79
N GLY A 142 -18.94 3.11 12.10
CA GLY A 142 -18.25 1.96 11.53
C GLY A 142 -17.23 2.31 10.44
N TYR A 143 -17.44 3.41 9.70
CA TYR A 143 -16.48 3.88 8.70
C TYR A 143 -15.37 4.76 9.28
N SER A 144 -15.66 5.50 10.35
CA SER A 144 -14.77 6.56 10.85
C SER A 144 -13.97 6.15 12.09
N LEU A 145 -14.31 5.05 12.76
CA LEU A 145 -13.50 4.53 13.84
C LEU A 145 -12.27 3.80 13.28
N PRO A 146 -11.06 4.17 13.72
CA PRO A 146 -9.81 3.51 13.31
C PRO A 146 -9.67 2.10 13.90
#